data_AF-A0A930F8K5-F1
#
_entry.id   AF-A0A930F8K5-F1
#
_cell.length_a   1.000
_cell.length_b   1.000
_cell.length_c   1.000
_cell.angle_alpha   90.00
_cell.angle_beta   90.00
_cell.angle_gamma   90.00
#
_symmetry.space_group_name_H-M   'P 1'
#
loop_
_entity.id
_entity.type
_entity.pdbx_description
1 polymer ?
#
loop_
_entity_poly.entity_id
_entity_poly.type
_entity_poly.pdbx_seq_one_letter_code
_entity_poly.pdbx_strand_id
1 'polypeptide(L)' 'EYTKGCSLPPYRMIKTLVEECGKPVIAEGNISTPEQCRHAMDIGVHAVVVGSAITRPLEITKKFKAALDA' A
#
# COMPACT_ATOMS: atom_id res chain seq x y z
N GLU A 1 6.81 -10.43 -12.58
CA GLU A 1 8.22 -10.84 -12.39
C GLU A 1 8.94 -9.89 -11.42
N TYR A 2 9.12 -8.61 -11.76
CA TYR A 2 9.90 -7.63 -10.95
C TYR A 2 9.47 -7.46 -9.47
N THR A 3 8.19 -7.60 -9.15
CA THR A 3 7.67 -7.45 -7.76
C THR A 3 7.32 -8.78 -7.09
N LYS A 4 7.58 -9.91 -7.75
CA LYS A 4 7.18 -11.24 -7.27
C LYS A 4 8.00 -11.61 -6.02
N GLY A 5 7.32 -11.88 -4.91
CA GLY A 5 7.96 -12.22 -3.62
C GLY A 5 8.41 -11.02 -2.78
N CYS A 6 8.19 -9.79 -3.23
CA CYS A 6 8.41 -8.61 -2.39
C CYS A 6 7.36 -8.52 -1.28
N SER A 7 7.79 -8.08 -0.10
CA SER A 7 6.86 -7.63 0.93
C SER A 7 6.07 -6.43 0.42
N LEU A 8 4.77 -6.43 0.66
CA LEU A 8 3.84 -5.40 0.23
C LEU A 8 3.33 -4.61 1.45
N PRO A 9 3.28 -3.26 1.38
CA PRO A 9 3.72 -2.41 0.28
C PRO A 9 5.25 -2.41 0.07
N PRO A 10 5.75 -2.23 -1.17
CA PRO A 10 7.17 -2.31 -1.48
C PRO A 10 7.92 -1.02 -1.09
N TYR A 11 8.02 -0.75 0.22
CA TYR A 11 8.55 0.52 0.76
C TYR A 11 9.95 0.90 0.26
N ARG A 12 10.84 -0.09 0.06
CA ARG A 12 12.18 0.17 -0.50
C ARG A 12 12.11 0.79 -1.89
N MET A 13 11.26 0.23 -2.76
CA MET A 13 11.07 0.75 -4.12
C MET A 13 10.43 2.14 -4.09
N ILE A 14 9.43 2.33 -3.22
CA ILE A 14 8.77 3.64 -3.04
C ILE A 14 9.80 4.69 -2.63
N LYS A 15 10.67 4.37 -1.66
CA LYS A 15 11.73 5.28 -1.19
C LYS A 15 12.70 5.64 -2.30
N THR A 16 13.21 4.66 -3.06
CA THR A 16 14.09 4.91 -4.21
C THR A 16 13.43 5.83 -5.23
N LEU A 17 12.15 5.64 -5.55
CA LEU A 17 11.43 6.52 -6.47
C LEU A 17 11.32 7.95 -5.94
N VAL A 18 10.98 8.12 -4.65
CA VAL A 18 10.90 9.44 -4.01
C VAL A 18 12.25 10.16 -4.07
N GLU A 19 13.34 9.45 -3.84
CA GLU A 19 14.70 10.02 -3.81
C GLU A 19 15.26 10.31 -5.21
N GLU A 20 14.97 9.47 -6.21
CA GLU A 20 15.71 9.48 -7.48
C GLU A 20 14.92 9.97 -8.69
N CYS A 21 13.58 9.85 -8.71
CA CYS A 21 12.83 10.09 -9.96
C CYS A 21 12.63 11.57 -10.31
N GLY A 22 12.86 12.48 -9.36
CA GLY A 22 12.75 13.93 -9.56
C GLY A 22 11.33 14.44 -9.84
N LYS A 23 10.30 13.61 -9.58
CA LYS A 23 8.88 13.94 -9.76
C LYS A 23 8.07 13.58 -8.49
N PRO A 24 6.90 14.20 -8.27
CA PRO A 24 6.01 13.78 -7.19
C PRO A 24 5.60 12.31 -7.34
N VAL A 25 5.83 11.52 -6.31
CA VAL A 25 5.49 10.09 -6.29
C VAL A 25 4.15 9.90 -5.60
N ILE A 26 3.24 9.15 -6.22
CA ILE A 26 1.98 8.72 -5.61
C ILE A 26 2.09 7.22 -5.30
N ALA A 27 1.92 6.84 -4.03
CA ALA A 27 1.91 5.43 -3.65
C ALA A 27 0.52 4.83 -3.82
N GLU A 28 0.39 3.87 -4.72
CA GLU A 28 -0.85 3.15 -5.00
C GLU A 28 -0.65 1.64 -4.92
N GLY A 29 -1.67 0.95 -4.41
CA GLY A 29 -1.76 -0.51 -4.41
C GLY A 29 -1.21 -1.15 -3.14
N ASN A 30 -1.91 -2.19 -2.68
CA ASN A 30 -1.55 -3.00 -1.50
C ASN A 30 -1.39 -2.27 -0.16
N ILE A 31 -1.77 -1.00 -0.07
CA ILE A 31 -1.92 -0.26 1.19
C ILE A 31 -3.29 -0.59 1.76
N SER A 32 -3.30 -1.39 2.83
CA SER A 32 -4.51 -1.97 3.41
C SER A 32 -4.83 -1.53 4.83
N THR A 33 -3.92 -0.83 5.52
CA THR A 33 -4.14 -0.32 6.88
C THR A 33 -3.78 1.17 7.00
N PRO A 34 -4.35 1.89 7.98
CA PRO A 34 -3.96 3.27 8.28
C PRO A 34 -2.45 3.44 8.56
N GLU A 35 -1.83 2.49 9.25
CA GLU A 35 -0.40 2.52 9.59
C GLU A 35 0.46 2.39 8.33
N GLN A 36 0.05 1.53 7.39
CA GLN A 36 0.73 1.43 6.10
C GLN A 36 0.63 2.71 5.28
N CYS A 37 -0.52 3.40 5.36
CA CYS A 37 -0.72 4.72 4.74
C CYS A 37 0.19 5.77 5.38
N ARG A 38 0.23 5.86 6.73
CA ARG A 38 1.13 6.76 7.46
C ARG A 38 2.60 6.53 7.08
N HIS A 39 3.05 5.28 7.07
CA HIS A 39 4.42 4.93 6.69
C HIS A 39 4.75 5.35 5.25
N ALA A 40 3.82 5.16 4.30
CA ALA A 40 4.05 5.65 2.93
C ALA A 40 4.20 7.18 2.90
N MET A 41 3.39 7.93 3.65
CA MET A 41 3.53 9.38 3.80
C MET A 41 4.86 9.78 4.45
N ASP A 42 5.33 9.03 5.47
CA ASP A 42 6.63 9.27 6.13
C ASP A 42 7.83 9.10 5.19
N ILE A 43 7.70 8.25 4.16
CA ILE A 43 8.75 8.08 3.14
C ILE A 43 8.87 9.32 2.23
N GLY A 44 7.86 10.20 2.22
CA GLY A 44 7.87 11.44 1.44
C GLY A 44 7.11 11.36 0.11
N VAL A 45 6.19 10.41 -0.04
CA VAL A 45 5.29 10.39 -1.20
C VAL A 45 4.38 11.63 -1.17
N HIS A 46 4.02 12.13 -2.35
CA HIS A 46 3.12 13.26 -2.50
C HIS A 46 1.69 12.93 -2.04
N ALA A 47 1.22 11.73 -2.35
CA ALA A 47 -0.09 11.23 -1.97
C ALA A 47 -0.12 9.70 -1.90
N VAL A 48 -1.14 9.17 -1.24
CA VAL A 48 -1.43 7.74 -1.14
C VAL A 48 -2.83 7.46 -1.70
N VAL A 49 -2.95 6.46 -2.57
CA VAL A 49 -4.23 5.99 -3.11
C VAL A 49 -4.61 4.66 -2.45
N VAL A 50 -5.77 4.66 -1.79
CA VAL A 50 -6.32 3.48 -1.12
C VAL A 50 -7.64 3.07 -1.79
N GLY A 51 -7.65 1.88 -2.39
CA GLY A 51 -8.81 1.30 -3.05
C GLY A 51 -9.50 0.24 -2.19
N SER A 52 -9.14 -1.02 -2.40
CA SER A 52 -9.84 -2.20 -1.87
C SER A 52 -10.08 -2.20 -0.37
N ALA A 53 -9.22 -1.56 0.42
CA ALA A 53 -9.37 -1.49 1.87
C ALA A 53 -10.49 -0.53 2.33
N ILE A 54 -11.00 0.34 1.45
CA ILE A 54 -12.06 1.31 1.75
C ILE A 54 -13.29 1.04 0.87
N THR A 55 -13.12 0.88 -0.45
CA THR A 55 -14.24 0.94 -1.41
C THR A 55 -14.68 -0.41 -1.98
N ARG A 56 -14.09 -1.52 -1.52
CA ARG A 56 -14.49 -2.89 -1.94
C ARG A 56 -15.09 -3.67 -0.78
N PRO A 57 -16.38 -3.46 -0.43
CA PRO A 57 -17.01 -4.08 0.73
C PRO A 57 -16.92 -5.61 0.73
N LEU A 58 -17.02 -6.26 -0.44
CA LEU A 58 -16.86 -7.72 -0.53
C LEU A 58 -15.46 -8.18 -0.06
N GLU A 59 -14.40 -7.49 -0.46
CA GLU A 59 -13.03 -7.84 -0.07
C GLU A 59 -12.77 -7.54 1.40
N ILE A 60 -13.35 -6.46 1.93
CA ILE A 60 -13.33 -6.14 3.35
C ILE A 60 -14.00 -7.26 4.14
N THR A 61 -15.23 -7.64 3.79
CA THR A 61 -15.98 -8.72 4.45
C THR A 61 -15.24 -10.06 4.41
N LYS A 62 -14.61 -10.43 3.29
CA LYS A 62 -13.80 -11.66 3.19
C LYS A 62 -12.68 -11.70 4.22
N LYS A 63 -12.00 -10.57 4.48
CA LYS A 63 -10.95 -10.49 5.51
C LYS A 63 -11.50 -10.73 6.91
N PHE A 64 -12.65 -10.12 7.24
CA PHE A 64 -13.31 -10.35 8.53
C PHE A 64 -13.75 -11.81 8.69
N LYS A 65 -14.35 -12.41 7.66
CA LYS A 65 -14.71 -13.82 7.68
C LYS A 65 -13.49 -14.72 7.91
N ALA A 66 -12.42 -14.52 7.14
CA ALA A 66 -11.22 -15.34 7.25
C ALA A 66 -10.57 -15.27 8.65
N ALA A 67 -10.68 -14.14 9.35
CA ALA A 67 -10.19 -14.00 10.72
C ALA A 67 -11.01 -14.76 11.78
N LEU A 68 -12.26 -15.15 11.46
CA LEU A 68 -13.11 -15.96 12.33
C LEU A 68 -13.01 -17.45 12.02
N ASP A 69 -12.63 -17.81 10.79
CA ASP A 69 -12.43 -19.19 10.35
C ASP A 69 -11.04 -19.76 10.76
N ALA A 70 -10.17 -18.93 11.35
CA ALA A 70 -8.82 -19.27 11.83
C ALA A 70 -8.81 -19.63 13.31
#